data_AF-A0A368FCS1-F1
#
_entry.id   AF-A0A368FCS1-F1
#
_cell.length_a   1.000
_cell.length_b   1.000
_cell.length_c   1.000
_cell.angle_alpha   90.00
_cell.angle_beta   90.00
_cell.angle_gamma   90.00
#
_symmetry.space_group_name_H-M   'P 1'
#
loop_
_entity.id
_entity.type
_entity.pdbx_description
1 polymer ?
#
loop_
_entity_poly.entity_id
_entity_poly.type
_entity_poly.pdbx_seq_one_letter_code
_entity_poly.pdbx_strand_id
1 'polypeptide(L)'
;MLFCCQISEPGLTVHERLLLVSLSNGTCKEVTEQAEKATCVEAAVKGYDDPADYATDTFDAIMLFRAHLSMLFAMKSVKVVMVEADATWFRNPQSLFAREFSKAEVGLVTPYNGGISMGAIRAMSPMVIRPTKTTWKFLRGLTRRLERSSAQNDQAVYNVLCAARYLEQRCGIFYYEDIADGIWLTILEVDGSLH
;
A
#
# COMPACT_ATOMS: atom_id res chain seq x y z
N MET A 1 -5.85 1.98 9.56
CA MET A 1 -5.04 3.20 9.35
C MET A 1 -4.11 2.97 8.15
N LEU A 2 -3.90 3.96 7.29
CA LEU A 2 -3.06 3.85 6.09
C LEU A 2 -1.94 4.89 6.14
N PHE A 3 -0.71 4.48 5.89
CA PHE A 3 0.47 5.35 5.88
C PHE A 3 0.86 5.66 4.44
N CYS A 4 1.13 6.92 4.13
CA CYS A 4 1.58 7.37 2.83
C CYS A 4 2.89 8.15 2.99
N CYS A 5 3.99 7.54 2.56
CA CYS A 5 5.31 8.16 2.56
C CYS A 5 5.59 8.78 1.18
N GLN A 6 5.72 10.11 1.13
CA GLN A 6 6.09 10.80 -0.11
C GLN A 6 7.60 10.86 -0.28
N ILE A 7 8.07 10.64 -1.52
CA ILE A 7 9.47 10.85 -1.94
C ILE A 7 9.61 12.17 -2.69
N SER A 8 10.69 12.91 -2.42
CA SER A 8 11.08 14.13 -3.15
C SER A 8 12.00 13.84 -4.36
N GLU A 9 12.30 14.89 -5.12
CA GLU A 9 13.01 14.89 -6.40
C GLU A 9 14.43 14.25 -6.40
N PRO A 10 15.07 14.05 -7.57
CA PRO A 10 16.34 13.33 -7.68
C PRO A 10 17.44 13.97 -6.82
N GLY A 11 17.95 13.21 -5.84
CA GLY A 11 19.05 13.64 -4.96
C GLY A 11 18.73 13.68 -3.47
N LEU A 12 17.49 13.39 -3.05
CA LEU A 12 17.07 13.44 -1.64
C LEU A 12 16.55 12.09 -1.12
N THR A 13 16.59 11.92 0.21
CA THR A 13 16.17 10.73 0.95
C THR A 13 14.66 10.48 0.82
N VAL A 14 14.28 9.21 0.73
CA VAL A 14 12.94 8.67 0.43
C VAL A 14 11.79 9.09 1.39
N HIS A 15 12.02 9.91 2.41
CA HIS A 15 11.01 10.25 3.42
C HIS A 15 11.04 11.72 3.85
N GLU A 16 10.81 12.66 2.93
CA GLU A 16 10.71 14.08 3.32
C GLU A 16 9.36 14.46 3.92
N ARG A 17 8.29 13.78 3.53
CA ARG A 17 6.94 14.07 4.02
C ARG A 17 6.18 12.79 4.31
N LEU A 18 5.67 12.70 5.53
CA LEU A 18 4.82 11.62 6.00
C LEU A 18 3.38 12.13 6.01
N LEU A 19 2.53 11.51 5.19
CA LEU A 19 1.08 11.65 5.27
C LEU A 19 0.52 10.42 5.98
N LEU A 20 -0.18 10.67 7.08
CA LEU A 20 -0.91 9.67 7.83
C LEU A 20 -2.37 9.81 7.48
N VAL A 21 -2.98 8.71 7.06
CA VAL A 21 -4.41 8.67 6.82
C VAL A 21 -5.05 7.80 7.89
N SER A 22 -5.64 8.49 8.87
CA SER A 22 -6.33 7.85 9.98
C SER A 22 -7.80 7.67 9.63
N LEU A 23 -8.41 6.63 10.18
CA LEU A 23 -9.87 6.45 10.16
C LEU A 23 -10.52 7.01 11.44
N SER A 24 -9.70 7.46 12.39
CA SER A 24 -10.12 8.09 13.66
C SER A 24 -9.53 9.49 13.78
N ASN A 25 -10.40 10.46 14.04
CA ASN A 25 -10.01 11.85 14.34
C ASN A 25 -9.08 11.94 15.56
N GLY A 26 -9.38 11.17 16.62
CA GLY A 26 -8.59 11.14 17.84
C GLY A 26 -7.13 10.79 17.57
N THR A 27 -6.89 9.79 16.72
CA THR A 27 -5.53 9.40 16.37
C THR A 27 -4.79 10.46 15.57
N CYS A 28 -5.46 11.20 14.67
CA CYS A 28 -4.79 12.29 13.98
C CYS A 28 -4.36 13.40 14.93
N LYS A 29 -5.20 13.74 15.91
CA LYS A 29 -4.86 14.72 16.94
C LYS A 29 -3.61 14.30 17.71
N GLU A 30 -3.59 13.09 18.26
CA GLU A 30 -2.45 12.54 19.01
C GLU A 30 -1.16 12.53 18.19
N VAL A 31 -1.24 12.07 16.94
CA VAL A 31 -0.10 12.03 16.01
C VAL A 31 0.45 13.43 15.73
N THR A 32 -0.43 14.40 15.47
CA THR A 32 0.03 15.78 15.19
C THR A 32 0.63 16.46 16.42
N GLU A 33 0.23 16.06 17.62
CA GLU A 33 0.82 16.54 18.88
C GLU A 33 2.22 15.94 19.12
N GLN A 34 2.49 14.71 18.67
CA GLN A 34 3.73 13.98 18.94
C GLN A 34 4.76 14.02 17.81
N ALA A 35 4.35 14.29 16.56
CA ALA A 35 5.22 14.20 15.38
C ALA A 35 5.17 15.47 14.52
N GLU A 36 6.05 16.45 14.81
CA GLU A 36 6.08 17.78 14.19
C GLU A 36 6.16 17.81 12.65
N LYS A 37 6.64 16.72 12.01
CA LYS A 37 6.80 16.63 10.55
C LYS A 37 5.75 15.77 9.84
N ALA A 38 4.82 15.19 10.58
CA ALA A 38 3.77 14.36 10.01
C ALA A 38 2.52 15.20 9.70
N THR A 39 1.97 15.05 8.51
CA THR A 39 0.61 15.52 8.21
C THR A 39 -0.35 14.38 8.46
N CYS A 40 -1.40 14.59 9.25
CA CYS A 40 -2.47 13.60 9.40
C CYS A 40 -3.77 14.09 8.78
N VAL A 41 -4.45 13.21 8.06
CA VAL A 41 -5.76 13.45 7.46
C VAL A 41 -6.69 12.33 7.90
N GLU A 42 -7.88 12.71 8.36
CA GLU A 42 -8.94 11.77 8.67
C GLU A 42 -9.67 11.36 7.39
N ALA A 43 -9.74 10.05 7.13
CA ALA A 43 -10.62 9.46 6.15
C ALA A 43 -11.94 9.10 6.84
N ALA A 44 -12.99 9.85 6.53
CA ALA A 44 -14.32 9.65 7.09
C ALA A 44 -15.01 8.40 6.50
N VAL A 45 -14.59 7.22 6.93
CA VAL A 45 -15.23 5.93 6.61
C VAL A 45 -16.20 5.59 7.75
N LYS A 46 -17.48 5.47 7.44
CA LYS A 46 -18.54 5.20 8.43
C LYS A 46 -18.42 3.78 9.00
N GLY A 47 -18.56 3.62 10.32
CA GLY A 47 -18.67 2.30 10.97
C GLY A 47 -17.34 1.58 11.23
N TYR A 48 -16.24 2.32 11.42
CA TYR A 48 -14.91 1.75 11.65
C TYR A 48 -14.52 1.59 13.12
N ASP A 49 -15.10 2.35 14.05
CA ASP A 49 -14.82 2.19 15.50
C ASP A 49 -15.38 0.87 16.07
N ASP A 50 -16.12 0.11 15.26
CA ASP A 50 -16.57 -1.24 15.55
C ASP A 50 -15.46 -2.26 15.19
N PRO A 51 -15.33 -3.39 15.92
CA PRO A 51 -14.30 -4.41 15.64
C PRO A 51 -14.29 -4.80 14.15
N ALA A 52 -13.13 -4.68 13.51
CA ALA A 52 -13.00 -4.93 12.08
C ALA A 52 -13.36 -6.38 11.74
N ASP A 53 -14.54 -6.59 11.18
CA ASP A 53 -14.93 -7.83 10.54
C ASP A 53 -14.54 -7.75 9.05
N TYR A 54 -13.67 -8.67 8.62
CA TYR A 54 -12.94 -8.68 7.34
C TYR A 54 -13.82 -8.92 6.11
N ALA A 55 -15.15 -8.99 6.28
CA ALA A 55 -16.13 -9.12 5.21
C ALA A 55 -17.27 -8.09 5.30
N THR A 56 -17.00 -6.92 5.90
CA THR A 56 -17.97 -5.84 6.07
C THR A 56 -17.86 -4.75 5.02
N ASP A 57 -18.93 -3.98 4.84
CA ASP A 57 -18.96 -2.75 4.04
C ASP A 57 -17.82 -1.78 4.40
N THR A 58 -17.39 -1.77 5.66
CA THR A 58 -16.26 -0.96 6.15
C THR A 58 -14.94 -1.39 5.54
N PHE A 59 -14.67 -2.70 5.44
CA PHE A 59 -13.44 -3.21 4.82
C PHE A 59 -13.39 -2.85 3.33
N ASP A 60 -14.50 -3.06 2.62
CA ASP A 60 -14.64 -2.67 1.21
C ASP A 60 -14.46 -1.15 1.01
N ALA A 61 -15.00 -0.34 1.92
CA ALA A 61 -14.82 1.11 1.88
C ALA A 61 -13.34 1.52 2.08
N ILE A 62 -12.58 0.83 2.93
CA ILE A 62 -11.14 1.08 3.10
C ILE A 62 -10.37 0.70 1.82
N MET A 63 -10.68 -0.44 1.22
CA MET A 63 -10.05 -0.89 -0.03
C MET A 63 -10.34 0.10 -1.18
N LEU A 64 -11.59 0.54 -1.30
CA LEU A 64 -11.98 1.55 -2.26
C LEU A 64 -11.29 2.90 -2.00
N PHE A 65 -11.21 3.31 -0.73
CA PHE A 65 -10.49 4.52 -0.33
C PHE A 65 -9.00 4.43 -0.72
N ARG A 66 -8.33 3.32 -0.44
CA ARG A 66 -6.93 3.06 -0.85
C ARG A 66 -6.76 3.17 -2.36
N ALA A 67 -7.68 2.61 -3.13
CA ALA A 67 -7.67 2.70 -4.58
C ALA A 67 -7.82 4.15 -5.09
N HIS A 68 -8.75 4.93 -4.52
CA HIS A 68 -8.92 6.34 -4.86
C HIS A 68 -7.67 7.15 -4.52
N LEU A 69 -7.09 6.93 -3.34
CA LEU A 69 -5.90 7.65 -2.89
C LEU A 69 -4.69 7.36 -3.79
N SER A 70 -4.48 6.08 -4.12
CA SER A 70 -3.45 5.64 -5.08
C SER A 70 -3.61 6.34 -6.43
N MET A 71 -4.84 6.36 -6.95
CA MET A 71 -5.18 7.02 -8.21
C MET A 71 -4.90 8.53 -8.14
N LEU A 72 -5.27 9.19 -7.04
CA LEU A 72 -5.04 10.63 -6.84
C LEU A 72 -3.55 10.97 -6.84
N PHE A 73 -2.71 10.22 -6.13
CA PHE A 73 -1.26 10.43 -6.16
C PHE A 73 -0.69 10.29 -7.56
N ALA A 74 -1.06 9.22 -8.28
CA ALA A 74 -0.60 9.01 -9.65
C ALA A 74 -1.06 10.12 -10.60
N MET A 75 -2.31 10.58 -10.46
CA MET A 75 -2.87 11.66 -11.27
C MET A 75 -2.21 13.01 -10.98
N LYS A 76 -1.82 13.27 -9.73
CA LYS A 76 -1.13 14.49 -9.29
C LYS A 76 0.38 14.43 -9.48
N SER A 77 0.88 13.41 -10.17
CA SER A 77 2.31 13.24 -10.43
C SER A 77 3.17 13.11 -9.17
N VAL A 78 2.61 12.51 -8.10
CA VAL A 78 3.30 12.29 -6.83
C VAL A 78 3.91 10.89 -6.80
N LYS A 79 5.21 10.80 -6.52
CA LYS A 79 5.89 9.54 -6.17
C LYS A 79 5.60 9.22 -4.71
N VAL A 80 5.00 8.06 -4.46
CA VAL A 80 4.58 7.67 -3.11
C VAL A 80 4.86 6.20 -2.86
N VAL A 81 5.24 5.89 -1.63
CA VAL A 81 5.21 4.54 -1.08
C VAL A 81 4.03 4.48 -0.11
N MET A 82 3.01 3.71 -0.46
CA MET A 82 1.85 3.49 0.40
C MET A 82 2.10 2.25 1.25
N VAL A 83 1.83 2.34 2.55
CA VAL A 83 2.13 1.31 3.54
C VAL A 83 0.94 1.17 4.46
N GLU A 84 0.63 -0.05 4.88
CA GLU A 84 -0.35 -0.30 5.96
C GLU A 84 0.26 0.01 7.33
N ALA A 85 -0.61 0.33 8.30
CA ALA A 85 -0.20 0.76 9.63
C ALA A 85 0.48 -0.29 10.50
N ASP A 86 0.13 -1.54 10.26
CA ASP A 86 0.62 -2.72 10.94
C ASP A 86 1.89 -3.28 10.27
N ALA A 87 2.42 -2.61 9.25
CA ALA A 87 3.67 -3.01 8.62
C ALA A 87 4.86 -2.72 9.56
N THR A 88 5.62 -3.77 9.89
CA THR A 88 6.88 -3.67 10.63
C THR A 88 8.04 -4.04 9.73
N TRP A 89 9.08 -3.19 9.68
CA TRP A 89 10.27 -3.40 8.86
C TRP A 89 11.51 -3.47 9.75
N PHE A 90 12.40 -4.41 9.47
CA PHE A 90 13.64 -4.61 10.24
C PHE A 90 14.88 -4.11 9.50
N ARG A 91 14.75 -3.84 8.21
CA ARG A 91 15.80 -3.26 7.37
C ARG A 91 15.33 -1.93 6.82
N ASN A 92 16.26 -1.00 6.64
CA ASN A 92 15.95 0.30 6.02
C ASN A 92 15.61 0.09 4.53
N PRO A 93 14.36 0.30 4.09
CA PRO A 93 13.95 0.00 2.71
C PRO A 93 14.17 1.16 1.74
N GLN A 94 14.76 2.27 2.19
CA GLN A 94 14.90 3.47 1.35
C GLN A 94 15.64 3.20 0.04
N SER A 95 16.73 2.40 0.10
CA SER A 95 17.51 2.06 -1.09
C SER A 95 16.71 1.21 -2.08
N LEU A 96 15.87 0.31 -1.57
CA LEU A 96 14.96 -0.50 -2.36
C LEU A 96 13.94 0.40 -3.06
N PHE A 97 13.24 1.26 -2.32
CA PHE A 97 12.25 2.16 -2.93
C PHE A 97 12.88 3.12 -3.94
N ALA A 98 14.02 3.74 -3.63
CA ALA A 98 14.74 4.61 -4.55
C ALA A 98 15.09 3.90 -5.87
N ARG A 99 15.57 2.66 -5.78
CA ARG A 99 15.84 1.81 -6.95
C ARG A 99 14.57 1.54 -7.75
N GLU A 100 13.46 1.20 -7.11
CA GLU A 100 12.19 0.95 -7.80
C GLU A 100 11.66 2.21 -8.53
N PHE A 101 11.87 3.41 -7.97
CA PHE A 101 11.51 4.66 -8.66
C PHE A 101 12.38 4.98 -9.88
N SER A 102 13.59 4.40 -9.97
CA SER A 102 14.49 4.60 -11.11
C SER A 102 14.13 3.74 -12.34
N LYS A 103 13.31 2.68 -12.16
CA LYS A 103 12.88 1.78 -13.24
C LYS A 103 11.79 2.44 -14.09
N ALA A 104 12.17 3.01 -15.24
CA ALA A 104 11.29 3.80 -16.09
C ALA A 104 10.13 2.98 -16.71
N GLU A 105 10.30 1.67 -16.82
CA GLU A 105 9.35 0.75 -17.44
C GLU A 105 8.28 0.21 -16.49
N VAL A 106 8.46 0.35 -15.16
CA VAL A 106 7.53 -0.17 -14.16
C VAL A 106 6.80 0.98 -13.46
N GLY A 107 5.47 0.94 -13.40
CA GLY A 107 4.70 2.03 -12.79
C GLY A 107 4.24 1.75 -11.36
N LEU A 108 4.06 0.47 -11.02
CA LEU A 108 3.65 0.01 -9.70
C LEU A 108 4.56 -1.16 -9.30
N VAL A 109 5.06 -1.15 -8.08
CA VAL A 109 5.84 -2.26 -7.52
C VAL A 109 5.29 -2.59 -6.14
N THR A 110 5.03 -3.87 -5.89
CA THR A 110 4.54 -4.36 -4.61
C THR A 110 5.26 -5.66 -4.24
N PRO A 111 5.22 -6.11 -2.98
CA PRO A 111 5.94 -7.31 -2.59
C PRO A 111 5.28 -8.57 -3.15
N TYR A 112 6.10 -9.59 -3.35
CA TYR A 112 5.64 -10.96 -3.56
C TYR A 112 4.99 -11.49 -2.28
N ASN A 113 3.81 -12.09 -2.42
CA ASN A 113 3.00 -12.57 -1.28
C ASN A 113 2.91 -14.11 -1.23
N GLY A 114 3.84 -14.84 -1.87
CA GLY A 114 3.85 -16.31 -1.84
C GLY A 114 2.62 -16.98 -2.48
N GLY A 115 1.75 -16.21 -3.15
CA GLY A 115 0.40 -16.64 -3.50
C GLY A 115 0.33 -17.90 -4.38
N ILE A 116 -0.57 -18.81 -4.00
CA ILE A 116 -0.85 -20.07 -4.72
C ILE A 116 -1.75 -19.82 -5.96
N SER A 117 -2.44 -18.67 -6.02
CA SER A 117 -3.32 -18.28 -7.12
C SER A 117 -2.95 -16.92 -7.69
N MET A 118 -3.29 -16.70 -8.97
CA MET A 118 -3.01 -15.45 -9.68
C MET A 118 -3.53 -14.19 -8.95
N GLY A 119 -4.64 -14.29 -8.22
CA GLY A 119 -5.22 -13.17 -7.46
C GLY A 119 -4.46 -12.80 -6.18
N ALA A 120 -3.50 -13.62 -5.75
CA ALA A 120 -2.79 -13.47 -4.48
C ALA A 120 -1.26 -13.37 -4.63
N ILE A 121 -0.74 -13.32 -5.87
CA ILE A 121 0.72 -13.31 -6.14
C ILE A 121 1.40 -12.10 -5.52
N ARG A 122 0.76 -10.94 -5.57
CA ARG A 122 1.28 -9.67 -5.04
C ARG A 122 0.48 -9.22 -3.84
N ALA A 123 1.17 -8.74 -2.81
CA ALA A 123 0.53 -7.98 -1.74
C ALA A 123 0.28 -6.53 -2.20
N MET A 124 -0.54 -5.79 -1.46
CA MET A 124 -0.83 -4.37 -1.73
C MET A 124 -0.03 -3.40 -0.84
N SER A 125 0.79 -3.92 0.09
CA SER A 125 1.54 -3.14 1.08
C SER A 125 2.94 -3.73 1.32
N PRO A 126 4.03 -2.95 1.18
CA PRO A 126 4.04 -1.59 0.67
C PRO A 126 3.86 -1.53 -0.86
N MET A 127 3.23 -0.47 -1.35
CA MET A 127 3.07 -0.18 -2.77
C MET A 127 3.89 1.04 -3.18
N VAL A 128 4.86 0.81 -4.06
CA VAL A 128 5.62 1.87 -4.73
C VAL A 128 4.85 2.33 -5.96
N ILE A 129 4.47 3.61 -5.98
CA ILE A 129 3.69 4.21 -7.07
C ILE A 129 4.52 5.25 -7.80
N ARG A 130 4.96 4.90 -9.01
CA ARG A 130 5.57 5.86 -9.93
C ARG A 130 4.48 6.48 -10.80
N PRO A 131 4.27 7.80 -10.72
CA PRO A 131 3.19 8.44 -11.44
C PRO A 131 3.53 8.54 -12.93
N THR A 132 2.76 7.85 -13.76
CA THR A 132 2.79 8.02 -15.22
C THR A 132 1.38 8.12 -15.76
N LYS A 133 1.26 8.55 -17.03
CA LYS A 133 -0.01 8.54 -17.75
C LYS A 133 -0.65 7.15 -17.77
N THR A 134 0.16 6.10 -17.87
CA THR A 134 -0.31 4.71 -17.85
C THR A 134 -0.76 4.30 -16.45
N THR A 135 0.02 4.66 -15.43
CA THR A 135 -0.24 4.29 -14.04
C THR A 135 -1.53 4.89 -13.49
N TRP A 136 -1.79 6.18 -13.72
CA TRP A 136 -3.05 6.76 -13.25
C TRP A 136 -4.26 6.16 -13.98
N LYS A 137 -4.15 5.85 -15.28
CA LYS A 137 -5.24 5.22 -16.04
C LYS A 137 -5.51 3.80 -15.57
N PHE A 138 -4.46 3.04 -15.28
CA PHE A 138 -4.55 1.72 -14.69
C PHE A 138 -5.27 1.77 -13.33
N LEU A 139 -4.81 2.66 -12.43
CA LEU A 139 -5.41 2.82 -11.10
C LEU A 139 -6.86 3.28 -11.20
N ARG A 140 -7.21 4.17 -12.13
CA ARG A 140 -8.61 4.53 -12.41
C ARG A 140 -9.45 3.33 -12.86
N GLY A 141 -8.88 2.44 -13.66
CA GLY A 141 -9.55 1.21 -14.08
C GLY A 141 -9.81 0.26 -12.90
N LEU A 142 -8.83 0.12 -12.00
CA LEU A 142 -8.95 -0.61 -10.75
C LEU A 142 -10.05 0.00 -9.87
N THR A 143 -9.98 1.29 -9.58
CA THR A 143 -10.98 2.00 -8.76
C THR A 143 -12.39 1.81 -9.32
N ARG A 144 -12.58 1.98 -10.63
CA ARG A 144 -13.89 1.77 -11.29
C ARG A 144 -14.43 0.36 -11.19
N ARG A 145 -13.57 -0.66 -11.06
CA ARG A 145 -14.02 -2.05 -10.85
C ARG A 145 -14.51 -2.24 -9.42
N LEU A 146 -13.78 -1.68 -8.46
CA LEU A 146 -14.18 -1.70 -7.05
C LEU A 146 -15.49 -0.94 -6.81
N GLU A 147 -15.65 0.24 -7.41
CA GLU A 147 -16.91 1.03 -7.36
C GLU A 147 -18.13 0.24 -7.85
N ARG A 148 -17.93 -0.74 -8.74
CA ARG A 148 -19.00 -1.54 -9.36
C ARG A 148 -19.26 -2.87 -8.66
N SER A 149 -18.47 -3.23 -7.66
CA SER A 149 -18.56 -4.53 -7.01
C SER A 149 -18.44 -4.39 -5.50
N SER A 150 -19.57 -4.60 -4.80
CA SER A 150 -19.70 -4.50 -3.34
C SER A 150 -19.10 -5.68 -2.56
N ALA A 151 -18.04 -6.30 -3.08
CA ALA A 151 -17.39 -7.47 -2.46
C ALA A 151 -16.01 -7.77 -3.09
N GLN A 152 -15.32 -6.77 -3.64
CA GLN A 152 -14.03 -7.02 -4.32
C GLN A 152 -12.86 -6.54 -3.48
N ASN A 153 -12.00 -7.50 -3.15
CA ASN A 153 -10.68 -7.25 -2.61
C ASN A 153 -9.81 -6.55 -3.70
N ASP A 154 -9.30 -5.37 -3.37
CA ASP A 154 -8.48 -4.56 -4.29
C ASP A 154 -7.18 -5.25 -4.70
N GLN A 155 -6.59 -6.09 -3.83
CA GLN A 155 -5.45 -6.95 -4.16
C GLN A 155 -5.80 -7.93 -5.27
N ALA A 156 -6.96 -8.56 -5.21
CA ALA A 156 -7.38 -9.52 -6.24
C ALA A 156 -7.58 -8.82 -7.59
N VAL A 157 -8.26 -7.67 -7.59
CA VAL A 157 -8.47 -6.87 -8.80
C VAL A 157 -7.14 -6.37 -9.37
N TYR A 158 -6.27 -5.83 -8.51
CA TYR A 158 -4.92 -5.39 -8.87
C TYR A 158 -4.13 -6.50 -9.54
N ASN A 159 -4.07 -7.68 -8.91
CA ASN A 159 -3.31 -8.81 -9.42
C ASN A 159 -3.82 -9.27 -10.80
N VAL A 160 -5.14 -9.38 -10.98
CA VAL A 160 -5.74 -9.72 -12.28
C VAL A 160 -5.37 -8.69 -13.35
N LEU A 161 -5.49 -7.40 -13.03
CA LEU A 161 -5.16 -6.32 -13.96
C LEU A 161 -3.67 -6.31 -14.32
N CYS A 162 -2.79 -6.54 -13.35
CA CYS A 162 -1.35 -6.62 -13.56
C CYS A 162 -0.96 -7.82 -14.43
N ALA A 163 -1.56 -8.99 -14.18
CA ALA A 163 -1.34 -10.19 -14.98
C ALA A 163 -1.78 -9.99 -16.44
N ALA A 164 -2.91 -9.33 -16.65
CA ALA A 164 -3.43 -9.00 -17.97
C ALA A 164 -2.67 -7.86 -18.67
N ARG A 165 -1.67 -7.24 -18.02
CA ARG A 165 -0.98 -6.03 -18.49
C ARG A 165 -1.99 -4.96 -18.94
N TYR A 166 -3.02 -4.73 -18.14
CA TYR A 166 -4.11 -3.82 -18.48
C TYR A 166 -3.55 -2.42 -18.84
N LEU A 167 -3.94 -1.91 -20.01
CA LEU A 167 -3.41 -0.66 -20.59
C LEU A 167 -1.88 -0.63 -20.69
N GLU A 168 -1.26 -1.79 -20.94
CA GLU A 168 0.19 -1.97 -21.03
C GLU A 168 0.97 -1.67 -19.74
N GLN A 169 0.26 -1.46 -18.61
CA GLN A 169 0.87 -1.22 -17.31
C GLN A 169 1.72 -2.43 -16.91
N ARG A 170 3.01 -2.18 -16.64
CA ARG A 170 3.90 -3.18 -16.05
C ARG A 170 3.88 -3.04 -14.52
N CYS A 171 3.60 -4.16 -13.84
CA CYS A 171 3.66 -4.25 -12.38
C CYS A 171 4.88 -5.07 -11.97
N GLY A 172 5.80 -4.42 -11.25
CA GLY A 172 6.99 -5.05 -10.71
C GLY A 172 6.70 -5.79 -9.41
N ILE A 173 7.70 -6.56 -8.98
CA ILE A 173 7.69 -7.28 -7.72
C ILE A 173 9.04 -7.05 -7.04
N PHE A 174 9.04 -6.88 -5.72
CA PHE A 174 10.21 -7.09 -4.86
C PHE A 174 9.88 -8.15 -3.80
N TYR A 175 10.87 -8.63 -3.05
CA TYR A 175 10.69 -9.69 -2.06
C TYR A 175 10.56 -9.10 -0.66
N TYR A 176 9.70 -9.65 0.20
CA TYR A 176 9.55 -9.14 1.56
C TYR A 176 10.87 -9.24 2.33
N GLU A 177 11.67 -10.26 2.06
CA GLU A 177 13.01 -10.51 2.61
C GLU A 177 14.02 -9.39 2.29
N ASP A 178 13.70 -8.52 1.32
CA ASP A 178 14.50 -7.33 1.02
C ASP A 178 14.34 -6.24 2.09
N ILE A 179 13.23 -6.23 2.84
CA ILE A 179 12.86 -5.16 3.80
C ILE A 179 12.46 -5.67 5.20
N ALA A 180 11.97 -6.90 5.29
CA ALA A 180 11.81 -7.66 6.51
C ALA A 180 13.08 -8.50 6.70
N ASP A 181 13.61 -8.54 7.93
CA ASP A 181 14.41 -9.70 8.29
C ASP A 181 13.44 -10.87 8.22
N GLY A 182 13.77 -11.85 7.39
CA GLY A 182 12.96 -13.04 7.26
C GLY A 182 12.64 -13.56 8.65
N ILE A 183 11.41 -14.06 8.80
CA ILE A 183 10.92 -14.79 9.96
C ILE A 183 10.20 -13.94 11.03
N TRP A 184 8.91 -13.70 10.81
CA TRP A 184 7.92 -13.74 11.91
C TRP A 184 7.29 -15.14 12.05
N LEU A 185 7.64 -16.10 11.18
CA LEU A 185 7.08 -17.46 11.16
C LEU A 185 7.77 -18.43 12.12
N THR A 186 9.04 -18.23 12.46
CA THR A 186 9.81 -19.17 13.30
C THR A 186 9.90 -18.72 14.77
N ILE A 187 9.21 -17.65 15.16
CA ILE A 187 8.99 -17.35 16.60
C ILE A 187 7.79 -18.15 17.13
N LEU A 188 6.83 -18.53 16.28
CA LEU A 188 5.68 -19.36 16.70
C LEU A 188 5.95 -20.87 16.62
N GLU A 189 7.02 -21.31 15.92
CA GLU A 189 7.39 -22.73 15.85
C GLU A 189 8.37 -23.17 16.96
N VAL A 190 9.02 -22.23 17.67
CA VAL A 190 9.99 -22.56 18.73
C VAL A 190 9.33 -22.76 20.11
N ASP A 191 8.05 -22.39 20.26
CA ASP A 191 7.28 -22.65 21.50
C ASP A 191 6.56 -24.00 21.51
N GLY A 192 6.72 -24.83 20.46
CA GLY A 192 6.12 -26.16 20.37
C GLY A 192 6.95 -27.30 20.98
N SER A 193 8.16 -27.03 21.50
CA SER A 193 9.06 -28.07 22.03
C SER A 193 9.17 -28.12 23.56
N LEU A 194 8.21 -27.55 24.28
CA LEU A 194 8.10 -27.67 25.73
C LEU A 194 6.69 -28.14 26.14
N HIS A 195 6.32 -29.37 25.77
CA HIS A 195 5.39 -30.23 26.53
C HIS A 195 5.56 -31.71 26.11
#